data_AF-A0A819X3K8-F1
#
_entry.id   AF-A0A819X3K8-F1
#
_cell.length_a   1.000
_cell.length_b   1.000
_cell.length_c   1.000
_cell.angle_alpha   90.00
_cell.angle_beta   90.00
_cell.angle_gamma   90.00
#
_symmetry.space_group_name_H-M   'P 1'
#
loop_
_entity.id
_entity.type
_entity.pdbx_description
1 polymer ?
#
loop_
_entity_poly.entity_id
_entity_poly.type
_entity_poly.pdbx_seq_one_letter_code
_entity_poly.pdbx_strand_id
1 'polypeptide(L)'
;NDVSYTPNQTTVREVQWNMADLPSASSSESATTTSWKPLIIVLTAVILVAAIAAVATPFLIAYFKTGSELKKPIIIFSNSISKAIVQLMEKSFKGQQKRAHACILLQHQQQVQQLLLQQQRRQQQPQRRPLPLRRLRPQPLRVRTSINNPHQQSVTFLFLLATTTTTTANLPAACSSYTTISDSTRSVSYSGSSGCDSSSFSSSGMWVRFTGSGGTTIPTYAPGTSVCGTSATGWYASALPSSGATVSGTLCYQWTGSTCEMSSSIQVANCNTYYVYFLYPPPGCYLRVCTV
;
A
#
# COMPACT_ATOMS: atom_id res chain seq x y z
N ASN A 1 43.72 90.12 61.38
CA ASN A 1 42.70 89.85 60.33
C ASN A 1 41.97 88.57 60.67
N ASP A 2 41.16 88.65 61.73
CA ASP A 2 40.17 87.67 62.13
C ASP A 2 38.82 88.34 61.95
N VAL A 3 37.94 87.79 61.11
CA VAL A 3 36.49 88.00 61.22
C VAL A 3 35.79 86.77 60.64
N SER A 4 35.22 86.00 61.56
CA SER A 4 34.10 85.10 61.38
C SER A 4 32.83 85.87 61.01
N TYR A 5 32.02 85.34 60.09
CA TYR A 5 30.64 85.80 59.92
C TYR A 5 29.74 84.67 59.38
N THR A 6 28.71 84.34 60.14
CA THR A 6 27.43 83.79 59.66
C THR A 6 26.41 84.94 59.73
N PRO A 7 25.40 85.01 58.84
CA PRO A 7 24.05 84.52 59.18
C PRO A 7 23.31 83.90 57.96
N ASN A 8 22.43 82.90 58.14
CA ASN A 8 20.97 83.00 58.34
C ASN A 8 20.23 83.60 57.10
N GLN A 9 19.10 83.11 56.57
CA GLN A 9 17.95 82.45 57.19
C GLN A 9 16.92 82.07 56.09
N THR A 10 15.90 81.29 56.48
CA THR A 10 14.54 81.14 55.88
C THR A 10 14.41 80.38 54.56
N THR A 11 13.50 79.41 54.34
CA THR A 11 12.19 79.04 54.95
C THR A 11 11.88 77.56 54.63
N VAL A 12 11.61 76.69 55.62
CA VAL A 12 10.29 76.18 56.07
C VAL A 12 9.56 75.24 55.09
N ARG A 13 9.55 73.93 55.46
CA ARG A 13 8.49 72.87 55.46
C ARG A 13 7.57 72.74 54.24
N GLU A 14 7.04 71.57 53.85
CA GLU A 14 6.98 70.15 54.27
C GLU A 14 6.54 69.45 52.94
N VAL A 15 6.73 68.16 52.69
CA VAL A 15 5.79 67.11 53.07
C VAL A 15 6.43 65.77 52.68
N GLN A 16 6.58 64.93 53.70
CA GLN A 16 6.58 63.46 53.77
C GLN A 16 6.57 62.60 52.49
N TRP A 17 7.50 61.62 52.49
CA TRP A 17 7.13 60.19 52.44
C TRP A 17 8.05 59.39 53.38
N ASN A 18 7.48 58.79 54.44
CA ASN A 18 8.09 57.71 55.24
C ASN A 18 8.05 56.43 54.38
N MET A 19 9.15 55.71 54.13
CA MET A 19 9.92 54.80 55.00
C MET A 19 9.18 53.52 55.42
N ALA A 20 9.92 52.41 55.26
CA ALA A 20 9.64 51.02 55.66
C ALA A 20 8.86 50.23 54.58
N ASP A 21 9.37 49.17 53.94
CA ASP A 21 10.20 48.09 54.49
C ASP A 21 11.22 47.52 53.47
N LEU A 22 12.48 47.46 53.89
CA LEU A 22 13.47 46.41 53.53
C LEU A 22 13.52 45.47 54.75
N PRO A 23 13.68 44.14 54.64
CA PRO A 23 14.94 43.50 54.18
C PRO A 23 14.66 42.17 53.42
N SER A 24 15.57 41.31 52.94
CA SER A 24 17.00 41.04 53.12
C SER A 24 17.41 40.09 51.97
N ALA A 25 18.71 40.03 51.69
CA ALA A 25 19.33 39.18 50.68
C ALA A 25 19.06 37.67 50.85
N SER A 26 18.84 36.95 49.74
CA SER A 26 19.30 35.57 49.53
C SER A 26 19.25 35.18 48.04
N SER A 27 20.42 34.81 47.52
CA SER A 27 20.69 33.72 46.56
C SER A 27 19.63 33.28 45.52
N SER A 28 20.04 33.38 44.25
CA SER A 28 19.90 32.40 43.16
C SER A 28 18.60 31.60 42.99
N GLU A 29 17.94 31.78 41.82
CA GLU A 29 17.17 30.81 41.01
C GLU A 29 16.29 31.59 40.03
N SER A 30 15.98 31.21 38.81
CA SER A 30 16.55 30.26 37.85
C SER A 30 15.93 30.66 36.50
N ALA A 31 16.78 30.82 35.47
CA ALA A 31 16.32 31.00 34.11
C ALA A 31 15.57 29.72 33.68
N THR A 32 14.40 29.88 33.08
CA THR A 32 13.59 28.79 32.52
C THR A 32 14.41 27.98 31.52
N THR A 33 14.91 26.82 31.95
CA THR A 33 15.56 25.86 31.06
C THR A 33 14.48 25.12 30.29
N THR A 34 14.31 25.46 29.02
CA THR A 34 13.57 24.64 28.06
C THR A 34 14.18 23.24 28.12
N SER A 35 13.44 22.28 28.66
CA SER A 35 13.92 20.90 28.83
C SER A 35 14.20 20.30 27.45
N TRP A 36 15.47 20.16 27.08
CA TRP A 36 15.95 19.48 25.87
C TRP A 36 15.90 17.94 26.00
N LYS A 37 15.60 17.43 27.21
CA LYS A 37 15.51 16.01 27.52
C LYS A 37 14.55 15.21 26.61
N PRO A 38 13.32 15.66 26.28
CA PRO A 38 12.43 14.92 25.38
C PRO A 38 12.95 14.89 23.93
N LEU A 39 13.59 15.97 23.45
CA LEU A 39 14.19 16.02 22.11
C LEU A 39 15.36 15.05 21.97
N ILE A 40 16.21 14.94 23.00
CA ILE A 40 17.33 13.99 23.03
C ILE A 40 16.83 12.55 23.06
N ILE A 41 15.76 12.24 23.81
CA ILE A 41 15.18 10.88 23.87
C ILE A 41 14.60 10.46 22.51
N VAL A 42 13.94 11.38 21.80
CA VAL A 42 13.41 11.09 20.46
C VAL A 42 14.57 10.91 19.46
N LEU A 43 15.61 11.74 19.55
CA LEU A 43 16.77 11.63 18.67
C LEU A 43 17.53 10.31 18.89
N THR A 44 17.73 9.90 20.13
CA THR A 44 18.41 8.63 20.46
C THR A 44 17.59 7.41 20.06
N ALA A 45 16.26 7.45 20.20
CA ALA A 45 15.39 6.38 19.73
C ALA A 45 15.42 6.24 18.20
N VAL A 46 15.42 7.35 17.45
CA VAL A 46 15.50 7.34 15.98
C VAL A 46 16.85 6.79 15.50
N ILE A 47 17.95 7.20 16.15
CA ILE A 47 19.30 6.70 15.84
C ILE A 47 19.41 5.20 16.15
N LEU A 48 18.83 4.73 17.26
CA LEU A 48 18.82 3.32 17.64
C LEU A 48 18.03 2.46 16.63
N VAL A 49 16.86 2.92 16.19
CA VAL A 49 16.05 2.23 15.19
C VAL A 49 16.76 2.18 13.83
N ALA A 50 17.41 3.28 13.42
CA ALA A 50 18.20 3.32 12.19
C ALA A 50 19.41 2.37 12.24
N ALA A 51 20.10 2.29 13.39
CA ALA A 51 21.20 1.36 13.59
C ALA A 51 20.73 -0.11 13.56
N ILE A 52 19.59 -0.43 14.20
CA ILE A 52 19.00 -1.77 14.14
C ILE A 52 18.61 -2.13 12.70
N ALA A 53 18.00 -1.19 11.96
CA ALA A 53 17.62 -1.40 10.57
C ALA A 53 18.84 -1.66 9.68
N ALA A 54 19.92 -0.90 9.85
CA ALA A 54 21.16 -1.04 9.07
C ALA A 54 21.90 -2.36 9.32
N VAL A 55 21.75 -2.94 10.52
CA VAL A 55 22.32 -4.26 10.84
C VAL A 55 21.38 -5.39 10.39
N ALA A 56 20.06 -5.21 10.44
CA ALA A 56 19.10 -6.26 10.09
C ALA A 56 18.96 -6.49 8.57
N THR A 57 19.07 -5.45 7.73
CA THR A 57 18.95 -5.58 6.27
C THR A 57 20.00 -6.49 5.62
N PRO A 58 21.31 -6.41 5.92
CA PRO A 58 22.29 -7.29 5.30
C PRO A 58 22.11 -8.77 5.73
N PHE A 59 21.65 -9.03 6.96
CA PHE A 59 21.36 -10.39 7.43
C PHE A 59 20.14 -11.01 6.74
N LEU A 60 19.08 -10.22 6.53
CA LEU A 60 17.89 -10.68 5.80
C LEU A 60 18.19 -10.90 4.31
N ILE A 61 18.97 -10.02 3.68
CA ILE A 61 19.36 -10.17 2.27
C ILE A 61 20.23 -11.41 2.05
N ALA A 62 21.15 -11.74 2.98
CA ALA A 62 21.92 -12.99 2.94
C ALA A 62 21.04 -14.24 3.11
N TYR A 63 20.00 -14.16 3.96
CA TYR A 63 19.04 -15.23 4.17
C TYR A 63 18.17 -15.50 2.93
N PHE A 64 17.73 -14.46 2.22
CA PHE A 64 16.91 -14.63 1.01
C PHE A 64 17.73 -15.03 -0.23
N LYS A 65 19.03 -14.67 -0.31
CA LYS A 65 19.88 -15.00 -1.47
C LYS A 65 20.34 -16.47 -1.52
N THR A 66 20.17 -17.22 -0.44
CA THR A 66 20.55 -18.65 -0.34
C THR A 66 19.35 -19.62 -0.40
N GLY A 67 18.13 -19.11 -0.57
CA GLY A 67 16.90 -19.89 -0.45
C GLY A 67 16.41 -20.64 -1.69
N SER A 68 17.15 -20.63 -2.82
CA SER A 68 16.60 -21.16 -4.08
C SER A 68 17.22 -22.47 -4.61
N GLU A 69 18.16 -23.14 -3.93
CA GLU A 69 18.63 -24.48 -4.35
C GLU A 69 19.36 -25.23 -3.20
N LEU A 70 18.66 -25.73 -2.17
CA LEU A 70 19.22 -26.78 -1.30
C LEU A 70 18.14 -27.56 -0.55
N LYS A 71 17.98 -28.83 -0.95
CA LYS A 71 17.40 -29.88 -0.10
C LYS A 71 18.26 -29.97 1.17
N LYS A 72 17.66 -29.56 2.30
CA LYS A 72 18.16 -29.58 3.69
C LYS A 72 19.23 -28.52 4.01
N PRO A 73 18.94 -27.53 4.88
CA PRO A 73 19.98 -26.65 5.40
C PRO A 73 20.81 -27.41 6.45
N ILE A 74 22.04 -27.78 6.09
CA ILE A 74 23.06 -28.13 7.08
C ILE A 74 23.56 -26.80 7.66
N ILE A 75 22.99 -26.38 8.78
CA ILE A 75 23.50 -25.21 9.50
C ILE A 75 24.58 -25.69 10.47
N ILE A 76 25.84 -25.40 10.14
CA ILE A 76 26.97 -25.66 11.03
C ILE A 76 26.98 -24.60 12.13
N PHE A 77 26.35 -24.90 13.27
CA PHE A 77 26.42 -24.07 14.47
C PHE A 77 27.49 -24.61 15.41
N SER A 78 28.63 -23.90 15.50
CA SER A 78 29.75 -24.25 16.38
C SER A 78 29.52 -23.89 17.85
N ASN A 79 28.41 -23.21 18.20
CA ASN A 79 28.14 -22.81 19.59
C ASN A 79 26.71 -23.20 20.05
N SER A 80 26.60 -23.63 21.31
CA SER A 80 25.35 -24.07 21.96
C SER A 80 24.25 -23.00 21.97
N ILE A 81 24.62 -21.72 21.98
CA ILE A 81 23.65 -20.60 21.98
C ILE A 81 22.85 -20.57 20.67
N SER A 82 23.49 -20.81 19.52
CA SER A 82 22.82 -20.77 18.22
C SER A 82 21.86 -21.94 18.01
N LYS A 83 22.17 -23.12 18.57
CA LYS A 83 21.28 -24.30 18.54
C LYS A 83 20.00 -24.06 19.34
N ALA A 84 20.10 -23.39 20.49
CA ALA A 84 18.96 -23.06 21.34
C ALA A 84 18.00 -22.07 20.65
N ILE A 85 18.54 -21.05 19.97
CA ILE A 85 17.75 -20.06 19.23
C ILE A 85 16.97 -20.72 18.08
N VAL A 86 17.61 -21.62 17.32
CA VAL A 86 16.96 -22.33 16.21
C VAL A 86 15.83 -23.23 16.71
N GLN A 87 16.02 -23.94 17.83
CA GLN A 87 14.97 -24.76 18.43
C GLN A 87 13.78 -23.92 18.93
N LEU A 88 14.03 -22.73 19.47
CA LEU A 88 12.97 -21.81 19.90
C LEU A 88 12.18 -21.28 18.70
N MET A 89 12.86 -20.92 17.61
CA MET A 89 12.23 -20.47 16.37
C MET A 89 11.37 -21.57 15.74
N GLU A 90 11.85 -22.82 15.72
CA GLU A 90 11.11 -23.95 15.15
C GLU A 90 9.85 -24.30 15.98
N LYS A 91 9.94 -24.23 17.31
CA LYS A 91 8.78 -24.41 18.21
C LYS A 91 7.76 -23.29 18.03
N SER A 92 8.21 -22.04 17.90
CA SER A 92 7.35 -20.88 17.64
C SER A 92 6.63 -21.02 16.29
N PHE A 93 7.36 -21.41 15.24
CA PHE A 93 6.81 -21.60 13.90
C PHE A 93 5.75 -22.72 13.86
N LYS A 94 6.03 -23.88 14.46
CA LYS A 94 5.06 -24.98 14.60
C LYS A 94 3.83 -24.58 15.43
N GLY A 95 3.99 -23.71 16.43
CA GLY A 95 2.89 -23.16 17.23
C GLY A 95 1.99 -22.19 16.44
N GLN A 96 2.59 -21.29 15.66
CA GLN A 96 1.87 -20.34 14.80
C GLN A 96 1.09 -21.06 13.68
N GLN A 97 1.68 -22.09 13.07
CA GLN A 97 1.04 -22.85 12.00
C GLN A 97 -0.20 -23.64 12.48
N LYS A 98 -0.21 -24.13 13.73
CA LYS A 98 -1.38 -24.80 14.33
C LYS A 98 -2.52 -23.82 14.63
N ARG A 99 -2.20 -22.61 15.10
CA ARG A 99 -3.20 -21.54 15.35
C ARG A 99 -3.82 -21.01 14.04
N ALA A 100 -3.01 -20.88 12.99
CA ALA A 100 -3.48 -20.47 11.67
C ALA A 100 -4.47 -21.48 11.06
N HIS A 101 -4.18 -22.78 11.12
CA HIS A 101 -5.11 -23.82 10.62
C HIS A 101 -6.43 -23.85 11.41
N ALA A 102 -6.39 -23.69 12.73
CA ALA A 102 -7.60 -23.62 13.54
C ALA A 102 -8.47 -22.40 13.19
N CYS A 103 -7.84 -21.25 12.91
CA CYS A 103 -8.54 -20.03 12.50
C CYS A 103 -9.24 -20.20 11.14
N ILE A 104 -8.56 -20.81 10.16
CA ILE A 104 -9.12 -21.08 8.82
C ILE A 104 -10.33 -22.02 8.91
N LEU A 105 -10.24 -23.10 9.69
CA LEU A 105 -11.36 -24.03 9.88
C LEU A 105 -12.58 -23.37 10.55
N LEU A 106 -12.35 -22.48 11.53
CA LEU A 106 -13.42 -21.72 12.18
C LEU A 106 -14.05 -20.67 11.24
N GLN A 107 -13.26 -19.99 10.41
CA GLN A 107 -13.78 -19.07 9.39
C GLN A 107 -14.63 -19.80 8.35
N HIS A 108 -14.19 -20.97 7.90
CA HIS A 108 -14.95 -21.77 6.94
C HIS A 108 -16.28 -22.27 7.55
N GLN A 109 -16.28 -22.71 8.81
CA GLN A 109 -17.50 -23.07 9.54
C GLN A 109 -18.48 -21.88 9.64
N GLN A 110 -17.99 -20.69 9.96
CA GLN A 110 -18.84 -19.49 10.03
C GLN A 110 -19.43 -19.10 8.66
N GLN A 111 -18.66 -19.19 7.57
CA GLN A 111 -19.16 -18.89 6.22
C GLN A 111 -20.27 -19.86 5.79
N VAL A 112 -20.09 -21.16 6.04
CA VAL A 112 -21.10 -22.18 5.73
C VAL A 112 -22.39 -21.91 6.51
N GLN A 113 -22.28 -21.54 7.79
CA GLN A 113 -23.44 -21.27 8.64
C GLN A 113 -24.21 -20.01 8.19
N GLN A 114 -23.51 -18.97 7.72
CA GLN A 114 -24.15 -17.79 7.13
C GLN A 114 -24.84 -18.08 5.80
N LEU A 115 -24.26 -18.92 4.94
CA LEU A 115 -24.87 -19.36 3.69
C LEU A 115 -26.18 -20.13 3.93
N LEU A 116 -26.19 -21.05 4.90
CA LEU A 116 -27.39 -21.79 5.28
C LEU A 116 -28.50 -20.85 5.79
N LEU A 117 -28.17 -19.86 6.61
CA LEU A 117 -29.11 -18.82 7.07
C LEU A 117 -29.65 -17.94 5.94
N GLN A 118 -28.84 -17.64 4.92
CA GLN A 118 -29.30 -16.91 3.73
C GLN A 118 -30.26 -17.76 2.89
N GLN A 119 -29.98 -19.06 2.73
CA GLN A 119 -30.88 -19.97 2.00
C GLN A 119 -32.23 -20.13 2.69
N GLN A 120 -32.24 -20.29 4.02
CA GLN A 120 -33.49 -20.36 4.78
C GLN A 120 -34.32 -19.07 4.64
N ARG A 121 -33.67 -17.89 4.67
CA ARG A 121 -34.35 -16.60 4.44
C ARG A 121 -34.93 -16.47 3.03
N ARG A 122 -34.28 -17.03 2.00
CA ARG A 122 -34.84 -17.06 0.64
C ARG A 122 -36.05 -17.98 0.54
N GLN A 123 -36.05 -19.12 1.24
CA GLN A 123 -37.19 -20.05 1.22
C GLN A 123 -38.40 -19.53 2.01
N GLN A 124 -38.17 -18.74 3.06
CA GLN A 124 -39.24 -18.12 3.85
C GLN A 124 -39.80 -16.82 3.24
N GLN A 125 -39.27 -16.37 2.11
CA GLN A 125 -39.76 -15.16 1.45
C GLN A 125 -41.13 -15.45 0.81
N PRO A 126 -42.24 -14.86 1.29
CA PRO A 126 -43.56 -15.12 0.72
C PRO A 126 -43.57 -14.67 -0.74
N GLN A 127 -44.06 -15.51 -1.65
CA GLN A 127 -44.30 -15.11 -3.04
C GLN A 127 -45.18 -13.86 -3.05
N ARG A 128 -44.58 -12.69 -3.32
CA ARG A 128 -45.34 -11.47 -3.56
C ARG A 128 -46.12 -11.69 -4.85
N ARG A 129 -47.42 -11.95 -4.71
CA ARG A 129 -48.38 -11.90 -5.82
C ARG A 129 -48.17 -10.59 -6.59
N PRO A 130 -48.12 -10.61 -7.92
CA PRO A 130 -48.08 -9.38 -8.71
C PRO A 130 -49.30 -8.53 -8.35
N LEU A 131 -49.07 -7.35 -7.78
CA LEU A 131 -50.14 -6.36 -7.63
C LEU A 131 -50.55 -5.87 -9.01
N PRO A 132 -51.85 -5.67 -9.28
CA PRO A 132 -52.30 -5.10 -10.54
C PRO A 132 -51.75 -3.68 -10.68
N LEU A 133 -51.24 -3.35 -11.88
CA LEU A 133 -50.74 -2.03 -12.25
C LEU A 133 -51.86 -0.99 -12.15
N ARG A 134 -51.96 -0.34 -10.99
CA ARG A 134 -52.79 0.86 -10.82
C ARG A 134 -51.99 2.05 -11.36
N ARG A 135 -52.50 2.70 -12.41
CA ARG A 135 -51.93 3.92 -13.00
C ARG A 135 -51.65 4.95 -11.90
N LEU A 136 -50.37 5.21 -11.63
CA LEU A 136 -49.94 6.33 -10.83
C LEU A 136 -50.13 7.61 -11.65
N ARG A 137 -51.03 8.48 -11.17
CA ARG A 137 -51.18 9.86 -11.64
C ARG A 137 -49.92 10.64 -11.21
N PRO A 138 -49.27 11.42 -12.09
CA PRO A 138 -48.10 12.20 -11.70
C PRO A 138 -48.50 13.25 -10.66
N GLN A 139 -47.81 13.28 -9.52
CA GLN A 139 -47.85 14.43 -8.61
C GLN A 139 -46.70 15.39 -8.97
N PRO A 140 -46.91 16.71 -8.90
CA PRO A 140 -45.84 17.67 -9.15
C PRO A 140 -44.79 17.62 -8.03
N LEU A 141 -43.52 17.57 -8.44
CA LEU A 141 -42.36 17.73 -7.58
C LEU A 141 -42.37 19.14 -6.98
N ARG A 142 -42.66 19.24 -5.69
CA ARG A 142 -42.47 20.47 -4.91
C ARG A 142 -40.99 20.57 -4.54
N VAL A 143 -40.22 21.31 -5.35
CA VAL A 143 -38.84 21.67 -5.03
C VAL A 143 -38.87 22.57 -3.79
N ARG A 144 -38.37 22.05 -2.67
CA ARG A 144 -38.18 22.84 -1.46
C ARG A 144 -36.85 23.58 -1.60
N THR A 145 -36.90 24.85 -1.98
CA THR A 145 -35.74 25.73 -1.93
C THR A 145 -35.30 25.88 -0.48
N SER A 146 -34.14 25.33 -0.13
CA SER A 146 -33.49 25.58 1.15
C SER A 146 -32.98 27.01 1.14
N ILE A 147 -33.68 27.90 1.86
CA ILE A 147 -33.22 29.26 2.12
C ILE A 147 -32.00 29.11 3.02
N ASN A 148 -30.83 29.48 2.50
CA ASN A 148 -29.60 29.57 3.27
C ASN A 148 -29.80 30.58 4.41
N ASN A 149 -29.64 30.11 5.65
CA ASN A 149 -29.71 30.91 6.86
C ASN A 149 -28.42 31.75 6.97
N PRO A 150 -28.48 33.09 7.05
CA PRO A 150 -27.30 33.95 6.92
C PRO A 150 -26.51 34.13 8.23
N HIS A 151 -26.57 33.18 9.17
CA HIS A 151 -26.02 33.36 10.52
C HIS A 151 -24.76 32.53 10.84
N GLN A 152 -23.87 32.33 9.87
CA GLN A 152 -22.62 31.60 10.09
C GLN A 152 -21.37 32.22 9.43
N GLN A 153 -21.38 33.54 9.22
CA GLN A 153 -20.19 34.26 8.76
C GLN A 153 -19.46 34.90 9.94
N SER A 154 -18.81 34.10 10.78
CA SER A 154 -17.84 34.57 11.78
C SER A 154 -17.02 33.40 12.32
N VAL A 155 -16.24 32.74 11.46
CA VAL A 155 -15.07 31.97 11.92
C VAL A 155 -13.89 32.35 11.05
N THR A 156 -13.28 33.44 11.52
CA THR A 156 -11.91 33.88 11.41
C THR A 156 -10.94 32.87 10.78
N PHE A 157 -10.36 33.31 9.66
CA PHE A 157 -9.08 32.89 9.11
C PHE A 157 -8.03 32.71 10.22
N LEU A 158 -7.47 31.51 10.38
CA LEU A 158 -6.05 31.23 10.70
C LEU A 158 -5.85 29.72 10.90
N PHE A 159 -4.83 29.20 10.22
CA PHE A 159 -4.33 27.82 10.22
C PHE A 159 -5.23 26.76 9.59
N LEU A 160 -4.92 26.41 8.35
CA LEU A 160 -4.29 25.11 8.04
C LEU A 160 -3.55 25.30 6.72
N LEU A 161 -2.21 25.24 6.76
CA LEU A 161 -1.47 24.63 5.67
C LEU A 161 -2.02 23.21 5.57
N ALA A 162 -3.08 23.02 4.79
CA ALA A 162 -3.36 21.73 4.22
C ALA A 162 -2.13 21.47 3.34
N THR A 163 -1.14 20.79 3.90
CA THR A 163 -0.29 19.94 3.09
C THR A 163 -1.28 19.08 2.35
N THR A 164 -1.50 19.40 1.08
CA THR A 164 -2.02 18.43 0.14
C THR A 164 -0.97 17.34 0.17
N THR A 165 -1.13 16.38 1.08
CA THR A 165 -0.71 15.03 0.78
C THR A 165 -1.57 14.66 -0.41
N THR A 166 -1.09 15.03 -1.60
CA THR A 166 -1.28 14.18 -2.76
C THR A 166 -0.90 12.82 -2.22
N THR A 167 -1.93 12.04 -1.88
CA THR A 167 -1.82 10.61 -1.78
C THR A 167 -1.43 10.24 -3.19
N THR A 168 -0.13 10.31 -3.47
CA THR A 168 0.47 9.52 -4.52
C THR A 168 0.05 8.12 -4.12
N ALA A 169 -1.03 7.63 -4.72
CA ALA A 169 -1.35 6.23 -4.72
C ALA A 169 -0.03 5.58 -5.09
N ASN A 170 0.63 4.95 -4.12
CA ASN A 170 1.95 4.37 -4.34
C ASN A 170 1.72 3.27 -5.35
N LEU A 171 1.98 3.59 -6.62
CA LEU A 171 1.83 2.67 -7.71
C LEU A 171 2.80 1.50 -7.49
N PRO A 172 2.46 0.30 -7.97
CA PRO A 172 3.39 -0.82 -7.98
C PRO A 172 4.74 -0.41 -8.58
N ALA A 173 5.86 -0.88 -8.01
CA ALA A 173 7.19 -0.55 -8.52
C ALA A 173 7.38 -0.93 -10.00
N ALA A 174 6.66 -1.96 -10.46
CA ALA A 174 6.55 -2.38 -11.85
C ALA A 174 6.06 -1.28 -12.79
N CYS A 175 5.34 -0.27 -12.30
CA CYS A 175 4.84 0.86 -13.08
C CYS A 175 5.92 1.89 -13.42
N SER A 176 7.07 1.83 -12.76
CA SER A 176 8.18 2.78 -12.94
C SER A 176 9.32 2.22 -13.81
N SER A 177 9.41 0.90 -13.96
CA SER A 177 10.47 0.25 -14.75
C SER A 177 9.94 -1.02 -15.43
N TYR A 178 9.87 -0.96 -16.77
CA TYR A 178 9.40 -2.05 -17.63
C TYR A 178 9.96 -1.87 -19.05
N THR A 179 9.97 -2.94 -19.82
CA THR A 179 10.27 -2.91 -21.25
C THR A 179 8.98 -2.78 -22.05
N THR A 180 9.01 -2.01 -23.13
CA THR A 180 7.85 -1.83 -24.00
C THR A 180 7.94 -2.76 -25.21
N ILE A 181 6.83 -3.42 -25.55
CA ILE A 181 6.68 -4.18 -26.79
C ILE A 181 5.51 -3.57 -27.59
N SER A 182 5.77 -3.19 -28.84
CA SER A 182 4.81 -2.52 -29.73
C SER A 182 4.50 -3.29 -31.02
N ASP A 183 4.77 -4.60 -31.02
CA ASP A 183 4.63 -5.45 -32.19
C ASP A 183 3.16 -5.64 -32.60
N SER A 184 2.80 -5.06 -33.75
CA SER A 184 1.45 -5.11 -34.32
C SER A 184 0.94 -6.54 -34.59
N THR A 185 1.84 -7.49 -34.84
CA THR A 185 1.47 -8.88 -35.15
C THR A 185 0.97 -9.66 -33.94
N ARG A 186 1.08 -9.09 -32.73
CA ARG A 186 0.55 -9.68 -31.49
C ARG A 186 -0.96 -9.52 -31.32
N SER A 187 -1.62 -8.74 -32.18
CA SER A 187 -3.07 -8.60 -32.10
C SER A 187 -3.78 -9.93 -32.32
N VAL A 188 -4.82 -10.20 -31.54
CA VAL A 188 -5.71 -11.35 -31.79
C VAL A 188 -6.39 -11.30 -33.16
N SER A 189 -6.46 -10.13 -33.81
CA SER A 189 -6.98 -10.00 -35.18
C SER A 189 -5.93 -10.29 -36.26
N TYR A 190 -4.66 -10.44 -35.89
CA TYR A 190 -3.60 -10.79 -36.82
C TYR A 190 -3.54 -12.31 -37.00
N SER A 191 -3.72 -12.77 -38.23
CA SER A 191 -3.58 -14.19 -38.59
C SER A 191 -2.13 -14.57 -38.82
N GLY A 192 -1.71 -15.75 -38.40
CA GLY A 192 -0.39 -16.30 -38.69
C GLY A 192 0.09 -17.22 -37.59
N SER A 193 1.10 -18.06 -37.88
CA SER A 193 1.53 -19.14 -36.98
C SER A 193 3.04 -19.28 -36.79
N SER A 194 3.85 -18.37 -37.35
CA SER A 194 5.31 -18.50 -37.44
C SER A 194 6.11 -17.84 -36.30
N GLY A 195 5.50 -16.97 -35.51
CA GLY A 195 6.14 -16.23 -34.42
C GLY A 195 6.08 -16.95 -33.08
N CYS A 196 7.01 -16.62 -32.18
CA CYS A 196 7.11 -17.18 -30.84
C CYS A 196 7.80 -16.20 -29.87
N ASP A 197 7.69 -16.46 -28.56
CA ASP A 197 8.25 -15.63 -27.49
C ASP A 197 9.47 -16.22 -26.78
N SER A 198 10.04 -17.32 -27.28
CA SER A 198 11.16 -18.02 -26.63
C SER A 198 12.41 -17.16 -26.38
N SER A 199 12.57 -16.06 -27.14
CA SER A 199 13.64 -15.07 -26.97
C SER A 199 13.13 -13.64 -26.71
N SER A 200 11.80 -13.46 -26.59
CA SER A 200 11.18 -12.16 -26.40
C SER A 200 11.29 -11.64 -24.96
N PHE A 201 11.61 -12.53 -24.00
CA PHE A 201 11.69 -12.23 -22.58
C PHE A 201 13.03 -12.68 -21.98
N SER A 202 13.46 -12.07 -20.88
CA SER A 202 14.67 -12.48 -20.13
C SER A 202 14.45 -13.83 -19.46
N SER A 203 15.47 -14.70 -19.40
CA SER A 203 15.40 -15.99 -18.69
C SER A 203 15.08 -15.86 -17.20
N SER A 204 15.45 -14.74 -16.57
CA SER A 204 15.10 -14.40 -15.18
C SER A 204 13.71 -13.76 -15.03
N GLY A 205 12.96 -13.61 -16.12
CA GLY A 205 11.72 -12.86 -16.19
C GLY A 205 11.96 -11.35 -16.29
N MET A 206 10.97 -10.63 -16.82
CA MET A 206 11.02 -9.18 -16.92
C MET A 206 9.62 -8.55 -16.94
N TRP A 207 9.52 -7.29 -16.50
CA TRP A 207 8.30 -6.50 -16.61
C TRP A 207 8.14 -5.97 -18.03
N VAL A 208 6.98 -6.21 -18.62
CA VAL A 208 6.63 -5.85 -19.99
C VAL A 208 5.35 -5.02 -20.02
N ARG A 209 5.35 -3.96 -20.82
CA ARG A 209 4.16 -3.21 -21.22
C ARG A 209 3.91 -3.40 -22.71
N PHE A 210 2.72 -3.86 -23.06
CA PHE A 210 2.29 -3.91 -24.46
C PHE A 210 1.70 -2.55 -24.88
N THR A 211 2.02 -2.12 -26.10
CA THR A 211 1.61 -0.82 -26.66
C THR A 211 1.39 -0.92 -28.17
N GLY A 212 0.91 0.16 -28.80
CA GLY A 212 0.79 0.23 -30.25
C GLY A 212 -0.47 -0.45 -30.81
N SER A 213 -0.51 -0.60 -32.14
CA SER A 213 -1.68 -1.10 -32.87
C SER A 213 -1.92 -2.61 -32.71
N GLY A 214 -0.95 -3.34 -32.16
CA GLY A 214 -1.08 -4.77 -31.83
C GLY A 214 -2.01 -5.04 -30.65
N GLY A 215 -2.42 -4.01 -29.91
CA GLY A 215 -3.13 -4.14 -28.64
C GLY A 215 -2.23 -3.74 -27.47
N THR A 216 -2.86 -3.45 -26.34
CA THR A 216 -2.18 -2.89 -25.16
C THR A 216 -2.33 -3.77 -23.92
N THR A 217 -3.16 -4.81 -24.01
CA THR A 217 -3.44 -5.72 -22.90
C THR A 217 -3.43 -7.16 -23.38
N ILE A 218 -3.04 -8.10 -22.51
CA ILE A 218 -3.21 -9.53 -22.78
C ILE A 218 -4.70 -9.86 -22.65
N PRO A 219 -5.34 -10.57 -23.61
CA PRO A 219 -6.75 -10.91 -23.52
C PRO A 219 -7.03 -11.80 -22.30
N THR A 220 -8.19 -11.59 -21.66
CA THR A 220 -8.67 -12.41 -20.53
C THR A 220 -9.58 -13.56 -20.96
N TYR A 221 -9.56 -13.87 -22.26
CA TYR A 221 -10.29 -14.93 -22.91
C TYR A 221 -9.36 -15.66 -23.88
N ALA A 222 -9.68 -16.91 -24.18
CA ALA A 222 -8.90 -17.73 -25.11
C ALA A 222 -9.18 -17.28 -26.56
N PRO A 223 -8.19 -16.78 -27.31
CA PRO A 223 -8.43 -16.10 -28.60
C PRO A 223 -8.54 -17.06 -29.81
N GLY A 224 -8.37 -18.37 -29.61
CA GLY A 224 -8.24 -19.36 -30.68
C GLY A 224 -6.79 -19.65 -31.01
N THR A 225 -6.53 -20.63 -31.87
CA THR A 225 -5.17 -21.01 -32.32
C THR A 225 -4.80 -20.30 -33.61
N SER A 226 -3.50 -20.23 -33.95
CA SER A 226 -3.02 -19.63 -35.21
C SER A 226 -3.40 -18.16 -35.43
N VAL A 227 -3.58 -17.42 -34.34
CA VAL A 227 -3.77 -15.96 -34.31
C VAL A 227 -2.64 -15.31 -33.51
N CYS A 228 -2.56 -13.98 -33.54
CA CYS A 228 -1.44 -13.21 -33.00
C CYS A 228 -0.06 -13.64 -33.52
N GLY A 229 -0.05 -14.19 -34.73
CA GLY A 229 1.18 -14.58 -35.43
C GLY A 229 1.88 -15.78 -34.80
N THR A 230 1.18 -16.64 -34.07
CA THR A 230 1.76 -17.85 -33.44
C THR A 230 0.83 -19.04 -33.53
N SER A 231 1.36 -20.24 -33.35
CA SER A 231 0.55 -21.47 -33.37
C SER A 231 -0.26 -21.64 -32.07
N ALA A 232 0.36 -21.47 -30.90
CA ALA A 232 -0.32 -21.42 -29.60
C ALA A 232 -0.32 -20.04 -28.97
N THR A 233 -1.53 -19.64 -28.59
CA THR A 233 -1.84 -18.28 -28.23
C THR A 233 -1.92 -18.10 -26.73
N GLY A 234 -1.10 -17.19 -26.22
CA GLY A 234 -1.04 -16.83 -24.82
C GLY A 234 -2.14 -15.86 -24.45
N TRP A 235 -2.88 -16.16 -23.38
CA TRP A 235 -3.94 -15.33 -22.81
C TRP A 235 -3.97 -15.44 -21.28
N TYR A 236 -4.50 -14.43 -20.60
CA TYR A 236 -4.48 -14.35 -19.14
C TYR A 236 -5.75 -14.96 -18.54
N ALA A 237 -5.62 -16.15 -17.94
CA ALA A 237 -6.71 -16.93 -17.37
C ALA A 237 -6.98 -16.59 -15.91
N SER A 238 -6.98 -15.31 -15.57
CA SER A 238 -7.19 -14.84 -14.19
C SER A 238 -7.82 -13.44 -14.20
N ALA A 239 -8.34 -13.01 -13.04
CA ALA A 239 -8.91 -11.68 -12.89
C ALA A 239 -7.80 -10.61 -12.93
N LEU A 240 -8.03 -9.53 -13.69
CA LEU A 240 -7.10 -8.40 -13.72
C LEU A 240 -7.08 -7.65 -12.37
N PRO A 241 -5.92 -7.10 -11.97
CA PRO A 241 -5.82 -6.32 -10.74
C PRO A 241 -6.62 -5.02 -10.79
N SER A 242 -7.16 -4.64 -9.62
CA SER A 242 -7.64 -3.29 -9.36
C SER A 242 -6.52 -2.25 -9.47
N SER A 243 -6.88 -0.99 -9.71
CA SER A 243 -5.94 0.14 -9.81
C SER A 243 -4.93 0.16 -8.66
N GLY A 244 -3.64 0.25 -8.98
CA GLY A 244 -2.56 0.30 -8.00
C GLY A 244 -2.20 -1.05 -7.36
N ALA A 245 -2.83 -2.15 -7.76
CA ALA A 245 -2.53 -3.48 -7.23
C ALA A 245 -1.66 -4.30 -8.19
N THR A 246 -0.90 -5.23 -7.61
CA THR A 246 -0.23 -6.34 -8.31
C THR A 246 -0.83 -7.65 -7.84
N VAL A 247 -1.20 -8.52 -8.78
CA VAL A 247 -1.73 -9.86 -8.48
C VAL A 247 -0.99 -10.91 -9.28
N SER A 248 -0.85 -12.09 -8.70
CA SER A 248 -0.41 -13.28 -9.42
C SER A 248 -1.59 -13.90 -10.16
N GLY A 249 -1.34 -14.47 -11.33
CA GLY A 249 -2.33 -15.27 -12.04
C GLY A 249 -1.69 -16.19 -13.06
N THR A 250 -2.52 -16.83 -13.86
CA THR A 250 -2.09 -17.84 -14.83
C THR A 250 -2.13 -17.29 -16.24
N LEU A 251 -1.00 -17.35 -16.93
CA LEU A 251 -0.92 -17.17 -18.38
C LEU A 251 -1.10 -18.56 -19.01
N CYS A 252 -2.17 -18.74 -19.76
CA CYS A 252 -2.49 -19.97 -20.47
C CYS A 252 -2.10 -19.85 -21.94
N TYR A 253 -1.67 -20.94 -22.54
CA TYR A 253 -1.45 -21.07 -23.98
C TYR A 253 -2.45 -22.06 -24.56
N GLN A 254 -3.30 -21.56 -25.45
CA GLN A 254 -4.30 -22.36 -26.14
C GLN A 254 -3.66 -23.11 -27.32
N TRP A 255 -3.90 -24.42 -27.40
CA TRP A 255 -3.54 -25.28 -28.54
C TRP A 255 -4.76 -26.13 -28.94
N THR A 256 -4.59 -27.08 -29.86
CA THR A 256 -5.66 -27.94 -30.38
C THR A 256 -6.38 -28.81 -29.33
N GLY A 257 -5.74 -29.12 -28.20
CA GLY A 257 -6.30 -30.00 -27.17
C GLY A 257 -7.11 -29.28 -26.08
N SER A 258 -6.82 -28.01 -25.84
CA SER A 258 -7.37 -27.26 -24.70
C SER A 258 -7.17 -25.76 -24.86
N THR A 259 -8.05 -24.97 -24.25
CA THR A 259 -7.87 -23.53 -24.09
C THR A 259 -6.68 -23.18 -23.19
N CYS A 260 -6.15 -24.13 -22.41
CA CYS A 260 -4.98 -23.95 -21.56
C CYS A 260 -4.14 -25.24 -21.56
N GLU A 261 -3.55 -25.57 -22.71
CA GLU A 261 -2.72 -26.77 -22.88
C GLU A 261 -1.41 -26.64 -22.10
N MET A 262 -0.81 -25.45 -22.15
CA MET A 262 0.36 -25.07 -21.38
C MET A 262 0.06 -23.83 -20.55
N SER A 263 0.75 -23.65 -19.43
CA SER A 263 0.58 -22.46 -18.62
C SER A 263 1.84 -22.08 -17.84
N SER A 264 1.87 -20.84 -17.40
CA SER A 264 2.86 -20.33 -16.47
C SER A 264 2.23 -19.35 -15.48
N SER A 265 2.79 -19.29 -14.28
CA SER A 265 2.42 -18.28 -13.29
C SER A 265 3.11 -16.97 -13.62
N ILE A 266 2.33 -15.88 -13.70
CA ILE A 266 2.84 -14.54 -13.97
C ILE A 266 2.32 -13.55 -12.91
N GLN A 267 2.90 -12.36 -12.88
CA GLN A 267 2.36 -11.23 -12.12
C GLN A 267 1.85 -10.16 -13.07
N VAL A 268 0.75 -9.52 -12.70
CA VAL A 268 0.16 -8.40 -13.44
C VAL A 268 0.00 -7.24 -12.47
N ALA A 269 0.41 -6.04 -12.87
CA ALA A 269 0.21 -4.83 -12.09
C ALA A 269 -0.63 -3.82 -12.87
N ASN A 270 -1.58 -3.17 -12.19
CA ASN A 270 -2.40 -2.10 -12.76
C ASN A 270 -1.81 -0.73 -12.39
N CYS A 271 -1.30 -0.03 -13.39
CA CYS A 271 -0.68 1.30 -13.26
C CYS A 271 -1.69 2.44 -13.46
N ASN A 272 -2.95 2.19 -13.06
CA ASN A 272 -4.15 3.01 -13.26
C ASN A 272 -4.62 3.09 -14.72
N THR A 273 -3.74 3.40 -15.66
CA THR A 273 -4.09 3.63 -17.08
C THR A 273 -3.59 2.54 -18.03
N TYR A 274 -2.71 1.66 -17.55
CA TYR A 274 -2.15 0.55 -18.32
C TYR A 274 -1.79 -0.60 -17.39
N TYR A 275 -1.62 -1.77 -17.98
CA TYR A 275 -1.11 -2.95 -17.30
C TYR A 275 0.35 -3.20 -17.65
N VAL A 276 1.08 -3.76 -16.68
CA VAL A 276 2.41 -4.33 -16.88
C VAL A 276 2.42 -5.76 -16.40
N TYR A 277 3.15 -6.61 -17.12
CA TYR A 277 3.13 -8.06 -16.97
C TYR A 277 4.55 -8.56 -16.71
N PHE A 278 4.75 -9.34 -15.65
CA PHE A 278 6.02 -10.01 -15.41
C PHE A 278 6.03 -11.35 -16.14
N LEU A 279 6.79 -11.45 -17.22
CA LEU A 279 6.77 -12.57 -18.16
C LEU A 279 8.11 -13.29 -18.21
N TYR A 280 8.04 -14.61 -18.39
CA TYR A 280 9.18 -15.49 -18.63
C TYR A 280 9.12 -16.05 -20.07
N PRO A 281 10.26 -16.44 -20.66
CA PRO A 281 10.29 -17.17 -21.91
C PRO A 281 9.42 -18.43 -21.83
N PRO A 282 8.52 -18.64 -22.81
CA PRO A 282 7.81 -19.89 -22.90
C PRO A 282 8.78 -21.05 -23.25
N PRO A 283 8.45 -22.29 -22.86
CA PRO A 283 9.33 -23.45 -23.04
C PRO A 283 9.50 -23.90 -24.51
N GLY A 284 8.76 -23.33 -25.46
CA GLY A 284 8.80 -23.74 -26.87
C GLY A 284 8.58 -22.58 -27.85
N CYS A 285 9.24 -22.65 -29.01
CA CYS A 285 9.08 -21.67 -30.08
C CYS A 285 7.88 -21.99 -30.98
N TYR A 286 6.71 -21.94 -30.36
CA TYR A 286 5.39 -21.99 -31.01
C TYR A 286 4.33 -21.35 -30.08
N LEU A 287 4.80 -20.73 -29.00
CA LEU A 287 4.04 -20.09 -27.95
C LEU A 287 4.32 -18.59 -28.00
N ARG A 288 3.27 -17.78 -28.00
CA ARG A 288 3.42 -16.32 -27.98
C ARG A 288 2.26 -15.68 -27.23
N VAL A 289 2.55 -14.65 -26.46
CA VAL A 289 1.54 -13.83 -25.78
C VAL A 289 0.84 -12.93 -26.79
N CYS A 290 -0.49 -13.09 -26.90
CA CYS A 290 -1.33 -12.23 -27.72
C CYS A 290 -1.73 -10.94 -26.98
N THR A 291 -2.22 -9.97 -27.73
CA THR A 291 -2.70 -8.68 -27.23
C THR A 291 -4.01 -8.24 -27.89
N VAL A 292 -4.78 -7.44 -27.15
CA VAL A 292 -6.03 -6.76 -27.55
C VAL A 292 -6.00 -5.27 -27.19
#